data_AF-A0A811Q6L5-F1
#
_entry.id   AF-A0A811Q6L5-F1
#
_cell.length_a   1.000
_cell.length_b   1.000
_cell.length_c   1.000
_cell.angle_alpha   90.00
_cell.angle_beta   90.00
_cell.angle_gamma   90.00
#
_symmetry.space_group_name_H-M   'P 1'
#
loop_
_entity.id
_entity.type
_entity.pdbx_description
1 polymer ?
#
loop_
_entity_poly.entity_id
_entity_poly.type
_entity_poly.pdbx_seq_one_letter_code
_entity_poly.pdbx_strand_id
1 'polypeptide(L)'
;MTVTAKEARAFYNIGQAEGLTMWSPNVNIFRDPRWGRGQETPGEDPAVASRCGAAFVPGLQGSSSSTKSVPRGAADLGVLQAHHGVRPGGLEGRVADLADTFNPPFRSCVVDGKASCVMCAYTVVNGVPSCANADLLTKTFRGSWGLDGYVAADRDAVAIMRNSQFYRPTAEDTVAATLKAAVRHGRDPEGEADAAGRRQGRQEPLHHPHAAGHFDGDPKTNVYGNLGAAHICTQEHKNLALEAALDGIVLLKNSAGVLPLKRGAVNSAAVIGHNANDVLALIGNYWGPPCAPTTPLQGIQGYVKNVKFLAGCNKAACNVAATPQATALASSSDAVILFMGLSQEQESEGKDTTTLLLPGNQQSLITAVANAAKRPVILVLLTGGPVDITFAQANPKIGAILWAGYPGQAGGLAIAKLPNTWYPEEFTRIPMTDMRMRSAGGYPGRTYRFYNVKTIYKFGYGLSYSKFSHRVVTGRKNPAHNTSLLAAPGLAATVEDNLSYHVDYIGDEVCDQLKFLAVVKVQNHGPMDGKHTALMFLRWLNATDGRPTRQLIGFQSQHIKAGEKANLRFEVSPCEHFSWVREDGRKVIDNGSHFFKVGKHELEISFGAWDLFFFSENKNIYIGTV
;
A
#
# COMPACT_ATOMS: atom_id res chain seq x y z
N MET A 1 12.92 -13.98 -9.95
CA MET A 1 12.56 -12.99 -11.00
C MET A 1 11.05 -13.03 -11.19
N THR A 2 10.39 -11.89 -11.01
CA THR A 2 8.94 -11.71 -11.21
C THR A 2 8.56 -11.80 -12.69
N VAL A 3 7.28 -12.01 -12.97
CA VAL A 3 6.70 -11.96 -14.32
C VAL A 3 7.08 -10.67 -15.04
N THR A 4 6.92 -9.52 -14.39
CA THR A 4 7.25 -8.20 -14.96
C THR A 4 8.71 -8.11 -15.39
N ALA A 5 9.65 -8.60 -14.57
CA ALA A 5 11.08 -8.61 -14.95
C ALA A 5 11.37 -9.56 -16.11
N LYS A 6 10.71 -10.73 -16.16
CA LYS A 6 10.88 -11.66 -17.30
C LYS A 6 10.43 -10.99 -18.60
N GLU A 7 9.27 -10.34 -18.58
CA GLU A 7 8.72 -9.68 -19.76
C GLU A 7 9.55 -8.45 -20.15
N ALA A 8 9.96 -7.61 -19.20
CA ALA A 8 10.81 -6.45 -19.47
C ALA A 8 12.13 -6.88 -20.15
N ARG A 9 12.78 -7.94 -19.62
CA ARG A 9 14.00 -8.48 -20.23
C ARG A 9 13.74 -9.14 -21.59
N ALA A 10 12.60 -9.80 -21.77
CA ALA A 10 12.20 -10.34 -23.06
C ALA A 10 12.01 -9.22 -24.11
N PHE A 11 11.29 -8.14 -23.76
CA PHE A 11 11.11 -6.96 -24.62
C PHE A 11 12.44 -6.31 -24.99
N TYR A 12 13.36 -6.17 -24.04
CA TYR A 12 14.70 -5.65 -24.29
C TYR A 12 15.47 -6.54 -25.28
N ASN A 13 15.53 -7.85 -25.04
CA ASN A 13 16.29 -8.79 -25.88
C ASN A 13 15.79 -8.83 -27.34
N ILE A 14 14.50 -8.59 -27.57
CA ILE A 14 13.91 -8.52 -28.93
C ILE A 14 13.92 -7.11 -29.54
N GLY A 15 14.59 -6.15 -28.90
CA GLY A 15 14.75 -4.78 -29.41
C GLY A 15 13.48 -3.93 -29.35
N GLN A 16 12.54 -4.27 -28.46
CA GLN A 16 11.30 -3.51 -28.24
C GLN A 16 11.37 -2.58 -27.02
N ALA A 17 12.48 -2.62 -26.26
CA ALA A 17 12.77 -1.68 -25.18
C ALA A 17 14.23 -1.22 -25.27
N GLU A 18 14.47 0.07 -25.01
CA GLU A 18 15.79 0.69 -25.12
C GLU A 18 16.67 0.46 -23.87
N GLY A 19 16.05 0.13 -22.74
CA GLY A 19 16.74 -0.01 -21.47
C GLY A 19 16.07 -1.01 -20.53
N LEU A 20 16.77 -1.28 -19.44
CA LEU A 20 16.34 -2.21 -18.38
C LEU A 20 16.16 -1.51 -17.03
N THR A 21 16.10 -0.18 -17.02
CA THR A 21 15.77 0.60 -15.82
C THR A 21 14.27 0.84 -15.77
N MET A 22 13.63 0.46 -14.65
CA MET A 22 12.20 0.68 -14.42
C MET A 22 11.99 1.58 -13.19
N TRP A 23 11.21 2.64 -13.34
CA TRP A 23 10.84 3.55 -12.25
C TRP A 23 9.63 3.01 -11.49
N SER A 24 9.86 1.98 -10.69
CA SER A 24 8.84 1.27 -9.90
C SER A 24 9.52 0.53 -8.76
N PRO A 25 8.87 0.22 -7.64
CA PRO A 25 7.48 0.54 -7.32
C PRO A 25 7.31 1.99 -6.85
N ASN A 26 6.07 2.48 -6.90
CA ASN A 26 5.63 3.65 -6.14
C ASN A 26 5.24 3.18 -4.73
N VAL A 27 6.02 3.57 -3.71
CA VAL A 27 5.82 3.16 -2.30
C VAL A 27 5.39 4.32 -1.41
N ASN A 28 4.96 5.41 -2.01
CA ASN A 28 4.42 6.54 -1.28
C ASN A 28 3.13 6.15 -0.54
N ILE A 29 2.88 6.85 0.56
CA ILE A 29 1.68 6.64 1.37
C ILE A 29 0.51 7.38 0.72
N PHE A 30 -0.60 6.66 0.48
CA PHE A 30 -1.88 7.24 0.04
C PHE A 30 -2.56 8.02 1.18
N ARG A 31 -1.91 9.12 1.56
CA ARG A 31 -2.22 9.91 2.76
C ARG A 31 -3.51 10.72 2.63
N ASP A 32 -3.76 11.27 1.45
CA ASP A 32 -4.99 12.03 1.16
C ASP A 32 -5.75 11.30 0.05
N PRO A 33 -7.00 10.85 0.29
CA PRO A 33 -7.80 10.08 -0.67
C PRO A 33 -8.08 10.79 -1.99
N ARG A 34 -7.85 12.11 -2.06
CA ARG A 34 -7.99 12.91 -3.29
C ARG A 34 -6.81 12.81 -4.25
N TRP A 35 -5.71 12.22 -3.80
CA TRP A 35 -4.49 12.17 -4.58
C TRP A 35 -4.65 11.31 -5.85
N GLY A 36 -4.50 11.91 -7.02
CA GLY A 36 -4.75 11.28 -8.32
C GLY A 36 -3.82 10.12 -8.66
N ARG A 37 -2.64 10.06 -8.04
CA ARG A 37 -1.69 8.94 -8.17
C ARG A 37 -1.74 7.95 -7.02
N GLY A 38 -2.66 8.12 -6.06
CA GLY A 38 -2.79 7.17 -4.96
C GLY A 38 -3.13 5.75 -5.43
N GLN A 39 -3.76 5.63 -6.61
CA GLN A 39 -4.00 4.36 -7.32
C GLN A 39 -2.73 3.55 -7.63
N GLU A 40 -1.55 4.20 -7.68
CA GLU A 40 -0.26 3.56 -7.97
C GLU A 40 0.37 2.93 -6.71
N THR A 41 -0.20 3.18 -5.53
CA THR A 41 0.44 2.87 -4.26
C THR A 41 -0.16 1.66 -3.55
N PRO A 42 0.59 1.00 -2.63
CA PRO A 42 0.05 -0.06 -1.78
C PRO A 42 -0.95 0.42 -0.71
N GLY A 43 -1.33 1.69 -0.71
CA GLY A 43 -2.32 2.29 0.19
C GLY A 43 -1.76 3.20 1.27
N GLU A 44 -2.50 3.37 2.36
CA GLU A 44 -2.23 4.39 3.37
C GLU A 44 -1.31 3.93 4.52
N ASP A 45 -0.93 2.65 4.55
CA ASP A 45 -0.20 2.05 5.67
C ASP A 45 1.30 1.88 5.39
N PRO A 46 2.19 2.43 6.23
CA PRO A 46 3.64 2.28 6.06
C PRO A 46 4.13 0.84 6.12
N ALA A 47 3.52 -0.04 6.92
CA ALA A 47 3.97 -1.44 7.01
C ALA A 47 3.58 -2.23 5.76
N VAL A 48 2.39 -2.00 5.19
CA VAL A 48 1.98 -2.56 3.90
C VAL A 48 2.89 -2.08 2.78
N ALA A 49 3.13 -0.76 2.68
CA ALA A 49 3.99 -0.19 1.65
C ALA A 49 5.44 -0.68 1.77
N SER A 50 5.97 -0.79 2.99
CA SER A 50 7.30 -1.34 3.28
C SER A 50 7.45 -2.79 2.82
N ARG A 51 6.48 -3.65 3.17
CA ARG A 51 6.49 -5.07 2.75
C ARG A 51 6.32 -5.22 1.24
N CYS A 52 5.51 -4.36 0.61
CA CYS A 52 5.38 -4.33 -0.84
C CYS A 52 6.72 -3.97 -1.50
N GLY A 53 7.37 -2.89 -1.06
CA GLY A 53 8.68 -2.48 -1.55
C GLY A 53 9.74 -3.56 -1.39
N ALA A 54 9.88 -4.12 -0.19
CA ALA A 54 10.86 -5.16 0.11
C ALA A 54 10.66 -6.45 -0.72
N ALA A 55 9.43 -6.76 -1.15
CA ALA A 55 9.15 -7.89 -2.04
C ALA A 55 9.31 -7.55 -3.53
N PHE A 56 8.86 -6.36 -3.94
CA PHE A 56 8.82 -5.94 -5.34
C PHE A 56 10.23 -5.71 -5.90
N VAL A 57 11.10 -5.04 -5.13
CA VAL A 57 12.47 -4.70 -5.55
C VAL A 57 13.30 -5.93 -5.94
N PRO A 58 13.53 -6.93 -5.06
CA PRO A 58 14.29 -8.12 -5.45
C PRO A 58 13.53 -8.99 -6.46
N GLY A 59 12.19 -8.89 -6.49
CA GLY A 59 11.38 -9.51 -7.52
C GLY A 59 11.75 -9.03 -8.92
N LEU A 60 11.86 -7.71 -9.10
CA LEU A 60 12.19 -7.08 -10.36
C LEU A 60 13.69 -7.17 -10.70
N GLN A 61 14.55 -6.88 -9.72
CA GLN A 61 16.00 -6.97 -9.91
C GLN A 61 16.45 -8.42 -10.13
N GLY A 62 15.76 -9.41 -9.58
CA GLY A 62 16.22 -10.80 -9.61
C GLY A 62 17.30 -11.07 -8.55
N SER A 63 17.51 -12.35 -8.27
CA SER A 63 18.50 -12.81 -7.28
C SER A 63 19.78 -13.25 -7.98
N SER A 64 20.88 -12.53 -7.78
CA SER A 64 22.20 -13.01 -8.20
C SER A 64 22.81 -13.89 -7.11
N SER A 65 23.06 -15.17 -7.40
CA SER A 65 23.78 -16.08 -6.50
C SER A 65 25.30 -16.06 -6.68
N SER A 66 25.88 -15.18 -7.51
CA SER A 66 27.32 -15.21 -7.77
C SER A 66 28.12 -14.42 -6.72
N THR A 67 28.74 -15.14 -5.79
CA THR A 67 29.63 -14.69 -4.71
C THR A 67 30.94 -13.99 -5.14
N LYS A 68 31.09 -13.55 -6.39
CA LYS A 68 32.35 -12.95 -6.89
C LYS A 68 32.23 -11.74 -7.82
N SER A 69 31.05 -11.15 -8.01
CA SER A 69 30.90 -9.90 -8.77
C SER A 69 29.52 -9.30 -8.49
N VAL A 70 29.41 -7.97 -8.61
CA VAL A 70 28.22 -7.10 -8.43
C VAL A 70 26.91 -7.83 -8.79
N PRO A 71 25.83 -7.66 -7.99
CA PRO A 71 24.57 -8.33 -8.26
C PRO A 71 24.08 -8.11 -9.69
N ARG A 72 23.96 -9.21 -10.45
CA ARG A 72 23.52 -9.20 -11.84
C ARG A 72 22.00 -9.24 -11.89
N GLY A 73 21.40 -8.10 -12.20
CA GLY A 73 19.96 -7.93 -12.20
C GLY A 73 19.31 -8.20 -13.56
N ALA A 74 18.05 -8.64 -13.57
CA ALA A 74 17.22 -8.72 -14.77
C ALA A 74 16.81 -7.34 -15.29
N ALA A 75 16.63 -6.40 -14.37
CA ALA A 75 16.34 -5.00 -14.58
C ALA A 75 16.90 -4.18 -13.39
N ASP A 76 17.40 -2.98 -13.67
CA ASP A 76 17.70 -2.00 -12.61
C ASP A 76 16.41 -1.29 -12.19
N LEU A 77 16.33 -0.93 -10.91
CA LEU A 77 15.10 -0.46 -10.32
C LEU A 77 15.28 0.92 -9.68
N GLY A 78 14.51 1.89 -10.14
CA GLY A 78 14.34 3.19 -9.48
C GLY A 78 13.12 3.20 -8.56
N VAL A 79 13.34 3.23 -7.25
CA VAL A 79 12.28 3.41 -6.24
C VAL A 79 11.76 4.84 -6.31
N LEU A 80 10.47 5.03 -6.57
CA LEU A 80 9.89 6.37 -6.77
C LEU A 80 9.66 7.08 -5.43
N GLN A 81 10.38 8.17 -5.15
CA GLN A 81 9.99 9.10 -4.09
C GLN A 81 9.09 10.18 -4.68
N ALA A 82 7.77 10.09 -4.47
CA ALA A 82 6.83 11.16 -4.78
C ALA A 82 6.14 11.66 -3.50
N HIS A 83 6.78 12.56 -2.76
CA HIS A 83 5.97 13.39 -1.86
C HIS A 83 5.30 14.47 -2.74
N HIS A 84 4.00 14.68 -2.56
CA HIS A 84 3.19 15.59 -3.37
C HIS A 84 3.16 17.02 -2.82
N GLY A 85 3.09 17.99 -3.74
CA GLY A 85 2.93 19.41 -3.46
C GLY A 85 3.76 20.29 -4.38
N VAL A 86 3.42 20.39 -5.67
CA VAL A 86 3.94 21.47 -6.52
C VAL A 86 3.13 22.74 -6.22
N ARG A 87 3.45 23.39 -5.11
CA ARG A 87 3.15 24.81 -4.89
C ARG A 87 4.35 25.45 -4.16
N PRO A 88 4.61 26.75 -4.36
CA PRO A 88 5.50 27.50 -3.49
C PRO A 88 4.97 27.39 -2.05
N GLY A 89 5.73 26.73 -1.16
CA GLY A 89 5.32 26.49 0.22
C GLY A 89 5.87 25.22 0.86
N GLY A 90 6.31 24.25 0.07
CA GLY A 90 6.99 23.04 0.54
C GLY A 90 6.18 22.12 1.47
N LEU A 91 6.77 20.96 1.75
CA LEU A 91 6.33 20.03 2.78
C LEU A 91 6.99 20.45 4.08
N GLU A 92 6.25 21.08 4.97
CA GLU A 92 6.63 21.17 6.38
C GLU A 92 6.27 19.84 7.06
N GLY A 93 7.12 18.84 6.85
CA GLY A 93 6.99 17.55 7.48
C GLY A 93 7.55 17.62 8.89
N ARG A 94 6.71 17.37 9.91
CA ARG A 94 7.22 17.13 11.27
C ARG A 94 8.20 15.96 11.21
N VAL A 95 9.33 16.09 11.90
CA VAL A 95 10.39 15.06 11.94
C VAL A 95 9.79 13.70 12.32
N ALA A 96 8.86 13.70 13.27
CA ALA A 96 8.08 12.51 13.65
C ALA A 96 7.35 11.85 12.47
N ASP A 97 6.58 12.61 11.69
CA ASP A 97 5.77 12.05 10.61
C ASP A 97 6.65 11.52 9.45
N LEU A 98 7.79 12.18 9.19
CA LEU A 98 8.78 11.69 8.24
C LEU A 98 9.33 10.32 8.68
N ALA A 99 9.81 10.21 9.92
CA ALA A 99 10.38 8.99 10.46
C ALA A 99 9.35 7.85 10.62
N ASP A 100 8.10 8.19 10.97
CA ASP A 100 7.04 7.24 11.34
C ASP A 100 6.17 6.77 10.17
N THR A 101 5.97 7.63 9.16
CA THR A 101 5.01 7.37 8.08
C THR A 101 5.66 7.37 6.71
N PHE A 102 6.44 8.40 6.39
CA PHE A 102 6.89 8.63 5.02
C PHE A 102 8.18 7.87 4.65
N ASN A 103 9.15 7.81 5.56
CA ASN A 103 10.45 7.17 5.32
C ASN A 103 10.46 5.63 5.38
N PRO A 104 9.65 4.93 6.21
CA PRO A 104 9.75 3.48 6.36
C PRO A 104 9.66 2.68 5.04
N PRO A 105 8.76 3.01 4.07
CA PRO A 105 8.70 2.27 2.81
C PRO A 105 9.98 2.42 1.96
N PHE A 106 10.56 3.62 1.91
CA PHE A 106 11.83 3.88 1.22
C PHE A 106 13.00 3.15 1.87
N ARG A 107 13.09 3.22 3.20
CA ARG A 107 14.10 2.48 3.96
C ARG A 107 14.03 0.99 3.63
N SER A 108 12.83 0.42 3.59
CA SER A 108 12.64 -1.02 3.33
C SER A 108 13.05 -1.40 1.90
N CYS A 109 12.82 -0.53 0.91
CA CYS A 109 13.31 -0.77 -0.46
C CYS A 109 14.84 -0.81 -0.54
N VAL A 110 15.53 0.07 0.20
CA VAL A 110 17.00 0.17 0.19
C VAL A 110 17.63 -0.91 1.07
N VAL A 111 17.21 -0.99 2.33
CA VAL A 111 17.83 -1.86 3.34
C VAL A 111 17.47 -3.31 3.11
N ASP A 112 16.19 -3.63 2.89
CA ASP A 112 15.70 -5.00 2.78
C ASP A 112 15.66 -5.45 1.32
N GLY A 113 15.15 -4.58 0.44
CA GLY A 113 15.03 -4.86 -0.99
C GLY A 113 16.34 -4.73 -1.78
N LYS A 114 17.35 -4.04 -1.24
CA LYS A 114 18.63 -3.74 -1.92
C LYS A 114 18.43 -3.03 -3.26
N ALA A 115 17.59 -1.99 -3.26
CA ALA A 115 17.32 -1.19 -4.46
C ALA A 115 18.59 -0.63 -5.11
N SER A 116 18.69 -0.73 -6.44
CA SER A 116 19.81 -0.21 -7.23
C SER A 116 19.66 1.27 -7.62
N CYS A 117 18.47 1.84 -7.46
CA CYS A 117 18.21 3.27 -7.66
C CYS A 117 17.08 3.78 -6.76
N VAL A 118 17.18 5.07 -6.41
CA VAL A 118 16.08 5.84 -5.81
C VAL A 118 15.82 7.08 -6.67
N MET A 119 14.57 7.46 -6.84
CA MET A 119 14.20 8.65 -7.58
C MET A 119 13.88 9.78 -6.61
N CYS A 120 14.50 10.95 -6.78
CA CYS A 120 14.18 12.13 -5.98
C CYS A 120 12.94 12.86 -6.51
N ALA A 121 12.09 13.30 -5.58
CA ALA A 121 10.77 13.86 -5.86
C ALA A 121 10.80 15.29 -6.45
N TYR A 122 9.67 15.70 -7.01
CA TYR A 122 9.37 17.10 -7.29
C TYR A 122 9.39 18.00 -6.04
N THR A 123 9.01 17.49 -4.89
CA THR A 123 8.66 18.31 -3.73
C THR A 123 9.85 18.90 -2.98
N VAL A 124 9.56 20.01 -2.32
CA VAL A 124 10.42 20.62 -1.30
C VAL A 124 10.09 20.00 0.04
N VAL A 125 11.10 19.52 0.77
CA VAL A 125 10.97 19.00 2.15
C VAL A 125 11.70 19.95 3.08
N ASN A 126 10.99 20.52 4.05
CA ASN A 126 11.52 21.46 5.05
C ASN A 126 12.37 22.58 4.41
N GLY A 127 11.87 23.16 3.31
CA GLY A 127 12.52 24.26 2.59
C GLY A 127 13.57 23.86 1.53
N VAL A 128 13.90 22.58 1.38
CA VAL A 128 14.90 22.11 0.40
C VAL A 128 14.26 21.16 -0.63
N PRO A 129 14.39 21.40 -1.95
CA PRO A 129 13.94 20.46 -2.97
C PRO A 129 14.57 19.07 -2.80
N SER A 130 13.78 18.02 -2.96
CA SER A 130 14.24 16.64 -2.69
C SER A 130 15.47 16.27 -3.52
N CYS A 131 15.51 16.69 -4.79
CA CYS A 131 16.66 16.46 -5.68
C CYS A 131 17.91 17.31 -5.37
N ALA A 132 17.86 18.26 -4.42
CA ALA A 132 19.03 18.99 -3.91
C ALA A 132 19.23 18.82 -2.41
N ASN A 133 18.54 17.85 -1.79
CA ASN A 133 18.58 17.66 -0.34
C ASN A 133 19.68 16.65 0.04
N ALA A 134 20.85 17.16 0.42
CA ALA A 134 21.99 16.32 0.82
C ALA A 134 21.76 15.53 2.12
N ASP A 135 20.92 16.04 3.03
CA ASP A 135 20.55 15.30 4.26
C ASP A 135 19.72 14.05 3.92
N LEU A 136 18.84 14.18 2.92
CA LEU A 136 18.05 13.07 2.41
C LEU A 136 18.93 12.12 1.57
N LEU A 137 19.53 12.61 0.50
CA LEU A 137 20.20 11.78 -0.51
C LEU A 137 21.54 11.21 0.00
N THR A 138 22.40 12.05 0.57
CA THR A 138 23.74 11.63 1.02
C THR A 138 23.71 11.05 2.43
N LYS A 139 23.17 11.78 3.42
CA LYS A 139 23.23 11.30 4.82
C LYS A 139 22.26 10.14 5.06
N THR A 140 21.03 10.22 4.56
CA THR A 140 20.00 9.21 4.84
C THR A 140 20.07 8.02 3.87
N PHE A 141 19.85 8.25 2.57
CA PHE A 141 19.80 7.16 1.59
C PHE A 141 21.15 6.45 1.43
N ARG A 142 22.24 7.19 1.15
CA ARG A 142 23.57 6.59 0.99
C ARG A 142 24.24 6.23 2.31
N GLY A 143 24.18 7.12 3.30
CA GLY A 143 24.79 6.92 4.61
C GLY A 143 24.02 5.90 5.45
N SER A 144 22.97 6.34 6.13
CA SER A 144 22.25 5.55 7.14
C SER A 144 21.55 4.30 6.58
N TRP A 145 21.07 4.33 5.33
CA TRP A 145 20.38 3.19 4.71
C TRP A 145 21.26 2.37 3.78
N GLY A 146 22.46 2.86 3.42
CA GLY A 146 23.45 2.10 2.66
C GLY A 146 23.09 1.89 1.19
N LEU A 147 22.45 2.86 0.52
CA LEU A 147 22.21 2.81 -0.93
C LEU A 147 23.54 2.78 -1.71
N ASP A 148 23.87 1.63 -2.27
CA ASP A 148 25.06 1.42 -3.13
C ASP A 148 24.76 1.63 -4.63
N GLY A 149 23.63 2.27 -4.93
CA GLY A 149 23.13 2.53 -6.27
C GLY A 149 23.26 3.99 -6.73
N TYR A 150 22.42 4.39 -7.68
CA TYR A 150 22.34 5.77 -8.18
C TYR A 150 21.03 6.48 -7.77
N VAL A 151 21.02 7.80 -7.92
CA VAL A 151 19.82 8.62 -7.74
C VAL A 151 19.37 9.10 -9.12
N ALA A 152 18.10 8.87 -9.45
CA ALA A 152 17.45 9.46 -10.62
C ALA A 152 16.63 10.68 -10.20
N ALA A 153 16.50 11.67 -11.06
CA ALA A 153 15.49 12.71 -10.87
C ALA A 153 14.17 12.28 -11.47
N ASP A 154 13.05 12.63 -10.81
CA ASP A 154 11.75 12.58 -11.47
C ASP A 154 11.75 13.50 -12.70
N ARG A 155 10.91 13.20 -13.68
CA ARG A 155 10.92 13.85 -14.99
C ARG A 155 10.71 15.36 -14.83
N ASP A 156 11.69 16.16 -15.24
CA ASP A 156 11.68 17.63 -15.09
C ASP A 156 11.80 18.16 -13.65
N ALA A 157 12.04 17.31 -12.64
CA ALA A 157 12.19 17.77 -11.24
C ALA A 157 13.30 18.83 -11.07
N VAL A 158 14.43 18.64 -11.75
CA VAL A 158 15.54 19.62 -11.78
C VAL A 158 15.10 20.93 -12.43
N ALA A 159 14.29 20.89 -13.49
CA ALA A 159 13.76 22.09 -14.13
C ALA A 159 12.74 22.81 -13.24
N ILE A 160 11.89 22.06 -12.53
CA ILE A 160 10.88 22.58 -11.58
C ILE A 160 11.53 23.31 -10.41
N MET A 161 12.67 22.80 -9.89
CA MET A 161 13.46 23.48 -8.86
C MET A 161 13.80 24.92 -9.23
N ARG A 162 14.12 25.17 -10.51
CA ARG A 162 14.41 26.52 -11.01
C ARG A 162 13.13 27.28 -11.36
N ASN A 163 12.32 26.70 -12.25
CA ASN A 163 11.25 27.41 -12.95
C ASN A 163 10.03 27.71 -12.07
N SER A 164 9.80 26.90 -11.04
CA SER A 164 8.59 26.98 -10.22
C SER A 164 8.87 27.13 -8.74
N GLN A 165 10.00 26.60 -8.26
CA GLN A 165 10.40 26.69 -6.85
C GLN A 165 11.41 27.80 -6.59
N PHE A 166 11.99 28.39 -7.65
CA PHE A 166 12.95 29.49 -7.57
C PHE A 166 14.12 29.20 -6.60
N TYR A 167 14.55 27.93 -6.50
CA TYR A 167 15.55 27.49 -5.51
C TYR A 167 16.97 27.99 -5.84
N ARG A 168 17.27 28.14 -7.13
CA ARG A 168 18.53 28.67 -7.66
C ARG A 168 18.26 29.58 -8.86
N PRO A 169 19.11 30.60 -9.09
CA PRO A 169 18.85 31.64 -10.09
C PRO A 169 19.11 31.17 -11.53
N THR A 170 20.09 30.28 -11.74
CA THR A 170 20.50 29.81 -13.06
C THR A 170 20.25 28.30 -13.25
N ALA A 171 20.32 27.81 -14.48
CA ALA A 171 20.19 26.38 -14.75
C ALA A 171 21.42 25.62 -14.24
N GLU A 172 22.60 26.21 -14.44
CA GLU A 172 23.91 25.71 -14.04
C GLU A 172 23.97 25.53 -12.52
N ASP A 173 23.54 26.53 -11.75
CA ASP A 173 23.50 26.46 -10.29
C ASP A 173 22.53 25.38 -9.79
N THR A 174 21.38 25.24 -10.46
CA THR A 174 20.38 24.20 -10.13
C THR A 174 20.96 22.81 -10.35
N VAL A 175 21.58 22.56 -11.51
CA VAL A 175 22.23 21.28 -11.84
C VAL A 175 23.38 20.99 -10.88
N ALA A 176 24.23 21.99 -10.60
CA ALA A 176 25.33 21.83 -9.66
C ALA A 176 24.84 21.48 -8.25
N ALA A 177 23.75 22.10 -7.78
CA ALA A 177 23.14 21.78 -6.49
C ALA A 177 22.61 20.34 -6.46
N THR A 178 21.93 19.89 -7.52
CA THR A 178 21.43 18.52 -7.64
C THR A 178 22.55 17.49 -7.64
N LEU A 179 23.60 17.71 -8.45
CA LEU A 179 24.74 16.80 -8.52
C LEU A 179 25.44 16.70 -7.17
N LYS A 180 25.78 17.85 -6.56
CA LYS A 180 26.44 17.91 -5.23
C LYS A 180 25.65 17.18 -4.15
N ALA A 181 24.32 17.27 -4.18
CA ALA A 181 23.46 16.59 -3.22
C ALA A 181 23.41 15.06 -3.41
N ALA A 182 23.78 14.54 -4.58
CA ALA A 182 23.73 13.11 -4.90
C ALA A 182 25.10 12.41 -4.90
N VAL A 183 26.21 13.16 -4.72
CA VAL A 183 27.60 12.66 -4.73
C VAL A 183 27.83 11.59 -3.63
N ARG A 184 28.58 10.56 -3.97
CA ARG A 184 29.05 9.51 -3.05
C ARG A 184 30.21 10.06 -2.21
N HIS A 185 30.14 9.95 -0.88
CA HIS A 185 31.28 10.30 0.00
C HIS A 185 32.56 9.58 -0.44
N GLY A 186 33.66 10.33 -0.58
CA GLY A 186 34.97 9.81 -1.00
C GLY A 186 35.34 9.98 -2.48
N ARG A 187 34.51 10.66 -3.28
CA ARG A 187 34.86 11.16 -4.63
C ARG A 187 34.86 12.69 -4.63
N ASP A 188 35.84 13.26 -5.34
CA ASP A 188 36.07 14.71 -5.36
C ASP A 188 34.88 15.46 -5.99
N PRO A 189 34.18 16.34 -5.25
CA PRO A 189 33.00 17.05 -5.74
C PRO A 189 33.32 18.02 -6.90
N GLU A 190 34.56 18.50 -6.96
CA GLU A 190 34.99 19.52 -7.92
C GLU A 190 35.21 18.93 -9.32
N GLY A 191 35.65 17.67 -9.44
CA GLY A 191 35.91 17.04 -10.75
C GLY A 191 34.64 16.64 -11.53
N GLU A 192 33.58 16.18 -10.84
CA GLU A 192 32.34 15.74 -11.49
C GLU A 192 31.41 16.90 -11.85
N ALA A 193 31.32 17.94 -11.02
CA ALA A 193 30.53 19.14 -11.33
C ALA A 193 31.11 19.90 -12.53
N ASP A 194 32.44 19.98 -12.62
CA ASP A 194 33.15 20.72 -13.66
C ASP A 194 33.23 19.94 -14.99
N ALA A 195 33.16 18.61 -14.94
CA ALA A 195 33.01 17.74 -16.12
C ALA A 195 31.56 17.70 -16.66
N ALA A 196 30.55 17.76 -15.77
CA ALA A 196 29.14 17.78 -16.14
C ALA A 196 28.72 19.13 -16.74
N GLY A 197 29.23 20.25 -16.22
CA GLY A 197 28.98 21.59 -16.77
C GLY A 197 29.52 21.80 -18.19
N ARG A 198 30.57 21.06 -18.59
CA ARG A 198 31.19 21.16 -19.92
C ARG A 198 30.60 20.22 -20.98
N ARG A 199 29.74 19.26 -20.61
CA ARG A 199 29.12 18.31 -21.54
C ARG A 199 27.63 18.63 -21.72
N GLN A 200 27.33 19.74 -22.39
CA GLN A 200 26.01 19.91 -22.99
C GLN A 200 25.76 18.78 -23.99
N GLY A 201 24.75 17.93 -23.74
CA GLY A 201 24.10 17.13 -24.78
C GLY A 201 24.35 15.62 -24.82
N ARG A 202 25.00 14.99 -23.84
CA ARG A 202 25.00 13.50 -23.74
C ARG A 202 24.74 13.03 -22.32
N GLN A 203 23.52 12.57 -22.05
CA GLN A 203 23.21 11.74 -20.89
C GLN A 203 23.80 10.34 -21.12
N GLU A 204 25.09 10.18 -20.82
CA GLU A 204 25.69 8.85 -20.70
C GLU A 204 25.54 8.43 -19.23
N PRO A 205 24.81 7.35 -18.91
CA PRO A 205 24.81 6.77 -17.58
C PRO A 205 26.14 6.05 -17.35
N LEU A 206 27.21 6.82 -17.09
CA LEU A 206 28.49 6.28 -16.65
C LEU A 206 28.31 5.72 -15.23
N HIS A 207 27.97 4.43 -15.12
CA HIS A 207 28.69 3.44 -14.30
C HIS A 207 27.91 2.16 -13.97
N HIS A 208 26.61 2.05 -14.22
CA HIS A 208 25.84 0.84 -13.89
C HIS A 208 25.39 -0.11 -15.02
N PRO A 209 25.62 0.12 -16.32
CA PRO A 209 25.24 -0.88 -17.33
C PRO A 209 25.97 -2.24 -17.19
N HIS A 210 27.02 -2.32 -16.36
CA HIS A 210 27.65 -3.59 -15.96
C HIS A 210 26.76 -4.45 -15.02
N ALA A 211 25.89 -3.86 -14.20
CA ALA A 211 25.05 -4.61 -13.26
C ALA A 211 23.89 -5.35 -13.96
N ALA A 212 23.35 -4.81 -15.06
CA ALA A 212 22.39 -5.50 -15.91
C ALA A 212 23.04 -6.41 -16.99
N GLY A 213 24.38 -6.45 -17.02
CA GLY A 213 25.20 -7.25 -17.93
C GLY A 213 25.18 -6.78 -19.38
N HIS A 214 24.97 -5.48 -19.63
CA HIS A 214 24.92 -4.91 -20.99
C HIS A 214 26.27 -5.01 -21.73
N PHE A 215 27.37 -5.10 -21.00
CA PHE A 215 28.73 -5.14 -21.56
C PHE A 215 29.45 -6.47 -21.27
N ASP A 216 28.72 -7.50 -20.82
CA ASP A 216 29.26 -8.80 -20.41
C ASP A 216 29.47 -9.76 -21.61
N GLY A 217 29.97 -9.25 -22.74
CA GLY A 217 30.17 -10.05 -23.96
C GLY A 217 28.88 -10.33 -24.72
N ASP A 218 28.71 -11.54 -25.27
CA ASP A 218 27.51 -11.91 -26.05
C ASP A 218 26.27 -11.91 -25.14
N PRO A 219 25.27 -11.03 -25.37
CA PRO A 219 24.06 -10.95 -24.56
C PRO A 219 23.31 -12.27 -24.42
N LYS A 220 23.43 -13.20 -25.38
CA LYS A 220 22.79 -14.53 -25.34
C LYS A 220 23.43 -15.46 -24.31
N THR A 221 24.68 -15.22 -23.94
CA THR A 221 25.40 -16.01 -22.93
C THR A 221 25.07 -15.56 -21.50
N ASN A 222 24.37 -14.43 -21.35
CA ASN A 222 23.85 -13.95 -20.07
C ASN A 222 22.73 -14.89 -19.57
N VAL A 223 22.61 -15.02 -18.24
CA VAL A 223 21.56 -15.79 -17.54
C VAL A 223 20.15 -15.46 -18.05
N TYR A 224 19.92 -14.23 -18.51
CA TYR A 224 18.62 -13.79 -19.07
C TYR A 224 18.63 -13.55 -20.59
N GLY A 225 19.70 -13.92 -21.28
CA GLY A 225 19.89 -13.66 -22.72
C GLY A 225 18.92 -14.38 -23.65
N ASN A 226 18.36 -15.50 -23.21
CA ASN A 226 17.46 -16.34 -24.00
C ASN A 226 15.97 -16.01 -23.85
N LEU A 227 15.63 -14.97 -23.06
CA LEU A 227 14.27 -14.48 -22.99
C LEU A 227 13.89 -13.75 -24.29
N GLY A 228 12.64 -13.86 -24.71
CA GLY A 228 12.15 -13.30 -25.97
C GLY A 228 10.63 -13.47 -26.10
N ALA A 229 10.08 -13.30 -27.30
CA ALA A 229 8.63 -13.21 -27.53
C ALA A 229 7.80 -14.36 -26.91
N ALA A 230 8.31 -15.59 -26.89
CA ALA A 230 7.63 -16.75 -26.28
C ALA A 230 7.43 -16.63 -24.76
N HIS A 231 8.14 -15.70 -24.10
CA HIS A 231 8.07 -15.43 -22.67
C HIS A 231 7.19 -14.22 -22.33
N ILE A 232 6.56 -13.60 -23.32
CA ILE A 232 5.63 -12.47 -23.16
C ILE A 232 4.20 -13.01 -23.25
N CYS A 233 3.29 -12.53 -22.40
CA CYS A 233 1.88 -12.91 -22.43
C CYS A 233 1.61 -14.42 -22.30
N THR A 234 2.49 -15.15 -21.59
CA THR A 234 2.33 -16.59 -21.35
C THR A 234 1.07 -16.88 -20.54
N GLN A 235 0.57 -18.13 -20.59
CA GLN A 235 -0.59 -18.50 -19.79
C GLN A 235 -0.31 -18.38 -18.28
N GLU A 236 0.92 -18.64 -17.84
CA GLU A 236 1.35 -18.45 -16.45
C GLU A 236 1.20 -16.97 -16.03
N HIS A 237 1.66 -16.05 -16.88
CA HIS A 237 1.58 -14.61 -16.61
C HIS A 237 0.12 -14.12 -16.57
N LYS A 238 -0.71 -14.61 -17.49
CA LYS A 238 -2.15 -14.34 -17.51
C LYS A 238 -2.86 -14.87 -16.26
N ASN A 239 -2.50 -16.08 -15.82
CA ASN A 239 -3.05 -16.69 -14.60
C ASN A 239 -2.65 -15.90 -13.35
N LEU A 240 -1.41 -15.41 -13.27
CA LEU A 240 -0.97 -14.59 -12.14
C LEU A 240 -1.70 -13.24 -12.11
N ALA A 241 -1.91 -12.60 -13.27
CA ALA A 241 -2.71 -11.38 -13.34
C ALA A 241 -4.16 -11.60 -12.90
N LEU A 242 -4.74 -12.75 -13.29
CA LEU A 242 -6.04 -13.18 -12.79
C LEU A 242 -5.99 -13.38 -11.28
N GLU A 243 -5.06 -14.16 -10.73
CA GLU A 243 -4.93 -14.39 -9.28
C GLU A 243 -4.78 -13.08 -8.49
N ALA A 244 -3.95 -12.14 -8.96
CA ALA A 244 -3.77 -10.84 -8.32
C ALA A 244 -5.08 -10.02 -8.30
N ALA A 245 -5.82 -9.99 -9.41
CA ALA A 245 -7.15 -9.39 -9.42
C ALA A 245 -8.11 -10.17 -8.48
N LEU A 246 -7.97 -11.50 -8.45
CA LEU A 246 -8.79 -12.36 -7.61
C LEU A 246 -8.48 -12.24 -6.09
N ASP A 247 -7.34 -11.65 -5.75
CA ASP A 247 -6.94 -11.40 -4.37
C ASP A 247 -7.11 -9.93 -3.97
N GLY A 248 -7.49 -9.05 -4.91
CA GLY A 248 -7.53 -7.59 -4.74
C GLY A 248 -8.93 -6.96 -4.63
N ILE A 249 -9.96 -7.55 -5.24
CA ILE A 249 -11.34 -7.02 -5.18
C ILE A 249 -11.87 -7.14 -3.74
N VAL A 250 -12.50 -6.13 -3.16
CA VAL A 250 -13.02 -6.14 -1.78
C VAL A 250 -14.54 -6.16 -1.74
N LEU A 251 -15.12 -7.09 -0.97
CA LEU A 251 -16.55 -7.10 -0.67
C LEU A 251 -16.86 -6.15 0.49
N LEU A 252 -17.54 -5.05 0.20
CA LEU A 252 -17.87 -3.99 1.18
C LEU A 252 -19.23 -4.20 1.85
N LYS A 253 -20.20 -4.77 1.12
CA LYS A 253 -21.55 -5.03 1.63
C LYS A 253 -22.10 -6.30 1.02
N ASN A 254 -22.83 -7.08 1.80
CA ASN A 254 -23.61 -8.23 1.33
C ASN A 254 -24.78 -8.52 2.29
N SER A 255 -25.72 -7.57 2.41
CA SER A 255 -26.76 -7.58 3.45
C SER A 255 -28.00 -8.41 3.10
N ALA A 256 -28.19 -8.76 1.83
CA ALA A 256 -29.32 -9.56 1.36
C ALA A 256 -28.92 -10.96 0.87
N GLY A 257 -27.68 -11.40 1.13
CA GLY A 257 -27.16 -12.67 0.63
C GLY A 257 -27.18 -12.77 -0.90
N VAL A 258 -27.13 -11.63 -1.59
CA VAL A 258 -27.20 -11.54 -3.06
C VAL A 258 -26.01 -12.23 -3.69
N LEU A 259 -24.86 -12.14 -3.02
CA LEU A 259 -23.63 -12.80 -3.43
C LEU A 259 -23.29 -13.98 -2.49
N PRO A 260 -22.70 -15.07 -3.03
CA PRO A 260 -22.37 -15.27 -4.46
C PRO A 260 -23.62 -15.53 -5.33
N LEU A 261 -23.62 -15.01 -6.56
CA LEU A 261 -24.67 -15.34 -7.53
C LEU A 261 -24.60 -16.82 -7.88
N LYS A 262 -25.65 -17.59 -7.57
CA LYS A 262 -25.70 -19.02 -7.93
C LYS A 262 -25.96 -19.18 -9.43
N ARG A 263 -25.15 -20.00 -10.12
CA ARG A 263 -25.41 -20.36 -11.53
C ARG A 263 -26.81 -20.94 -11.66
N GLY A 264 -27.56 -20.47 -12.65
CA GLY A 264 -28.94 -20.91 -12.92
C GLY A 264 -30.02 -20.32 -12.00
N ALA A 265 -29.68 -19.58 -10.94
CA ALA A 265 -30.67 -18.89 -10.11
C ALA A 265 -31.19 -17.57 -10.73
N VAL A 266 -30.54 -17.12 -11.80
CA VAL A 266 -30.84 -15.88 -12.52
C VAL A 266 -30.92 -16.22 -14.00
N ASN A 267 -32.09 -15.99 -14.61
CA ASN A 267 -32.30 -16.25 -16.04
C ASN A 267 -31.85 -15.08 -16.90
N SER A 268 -32.00 -13.84 -16.38
CA SER A 268 -31.60 -12.62 -17.06
C SER A 268 -30.87 -11.63 -16.14
N ALA A 269 -29.86 -10.94 -16.67
CA ALA A 269 -29.14 -9.89 -15.95
C ALA A 269 -29.07 -8.59 -16.76
N ALA A 270 -29.31 -7.46 -16.09
CA ALA A 270 -28.95 -6.14 -16.58
C ALA A 270 -27.55 -5.78 -16.10
N VAL A 271 -26.67 -5.46 -17.04
CA VAL A 271 -25.36 -4.87 -16.76
C VAL A 271 -25.44 -3.40 -17.14
N ILE A 272 -25.35 -2.52 -16.15
CA ILE A 272 -25.54 -1.08 -16.35
C ILE A 272 -24.28 -0.33 -15.90
N GLY A 273 -23.79 0.60 -16.71
CA GLY A 273 -22.64 1.44 -16.37
C GLY A 273 -21.56 1.41 -17.44
N HIS A 274 -20.99 2.59 -17.74
CA HIS A 274 -20.00 2.78 -18.79
C HIS A 274 -18.77 1.87 -18.57
N ASN A 275 -18.31 1.78 -17.33
CA ASN A 275 -17.12 1.02 -16.96
C ASN A 275 -17.31 -0.51 -17.09
N ALA A 276 -18.52 -1.02 -17.34
CA ALA A 276 -18.72 -2.46 -17.52
C ALA A 276 -18.12 -3.00 -18.82
N ASN A 277 -17.97 -2.15 -19.85
CA ASN A 277 -17.49 -2.55 -21.17
C ASN A 277 -16.40 -1.61 -21.70
N ASP A 278 -15.58 -1.08 -20.80
CA ASP A 278 -14.42 -0.27 -21.13
C ASP A 278 -13.16 -0.93 -20.55
N VAL A 279 -12.20 -1.26 -21.41
CA VAL A 279 -10.91 -1.85 -20.99
C VAL A 279 -10.05 -0.82 -20.26
N LEU A 280 -10.13 0.46 -20.64
CA LEU A 280 -9.34 1.52 -20.03
C LEU A 280 -9.76 1.77 -18.58
N ALA A 281 -11.03 1.51 -18.24
CA ALA A 281 -11.54 1.56 -16.88
C ALA A 281 -10.96 0.48 -15.95
N LEU A 282 -10.21 -0.51 -16.48
CA LEU A 282 -9.68 -1.63 -15.69
C LEU A 282 -8.19 -1.50 -15.37
N ILE A 283 -7.45 -0.71 -16.15
CA ILE A 283 -5.97 -0.79 -16.21
C ILE A 283 -5.25 0.39 -15.56
N GLY A 284 -5.98 1.37 -15.00
CA GLY A 284 -5.37 2.49 -14.29
C GLY A 284 -4.50 3.38 -15.19
N ASN A 285 -3.33 3.76 -14.69
CA ASN A 285 -2.27 4.46 -15.42
C ASN A 285 -0.98 3.63 -15.51
N TYR A 286 0.07 4.18 -16.17
CA TYR A 286 1.38 3.53 -16.31
C TYR A 286 1.34 2.08 -16.85
N TRP A 287 0.50 1.83 -17.86
CA TRP A 287 0.28 0.51 -18.45
C TRP A 287 0.81 0.41 -19.89
N GLY A 288 1.14 -0.83 -20.30
CA GLY A 288 1.35 -1.22 -21.69
C GLY A 288 0.15 -2.02 -22.24
N PRO A 289 -0.01 -2.17 -23.56
CA PRO A 289 -1.16 -2.84 -24.15
C PRO A 289 -1.42 -4.23 -23.53
N PRO A 290 -2.62 -4.50 -22.97
CA PRO A 290 -2.90 -5.77 -22.32
C PRO A 290 -2.96 -6.92 -23.34
N CYS A 291 -2.47 -8.10 -22.93
CA CYS A 291 -2.38 -9.26 -23.81
C CYS A 291 -3.74 -9.78 -24.30
N ALA A 292 -4.72 -9.83 -23.39
CA ALA A 292 -6.06 -10.35 -23.65
C ALA A 292 -7.04 -9.79 -22.61
N PRO A 293 -7.42 -8.51 -22.70
CA PRO A 293 -8.30 -7.90 -21.70
C PRO A 293 -9.70 -8.52 -21.76
N THR A 294 -10.26 -8.82 -20.58
CA THR A 294 -11.64 -9.26 -20.43
C THR A 294 -12.44 -8.21 -19.66
N THR A 295 -13.48 -7.65 -20.27
CA THR A 295 -14.34 -6.66 -19.60
C THR A 295 -15.28 -7.32 -18.58
N PRO A 296 -15.76 -6.59 -17.56
CA PRO A 296 -16.76 -7.13 -16.65
C PRO A 296 -18.02 -7.62 -17.36
N LEU A 297 -18.46 -6.94 -18.43
CA LEU A 297 -19.57 -7.39 -19.27
C LEU A 297 -19.30 -8.77 -19.86
N GLN A 298 -18.13 -8.97 -20.47
CA GLN A 298 -17.72 -10.26 -21.04
C GLN A 298 -17.66 -11.35 -19.97
N GLY A 299 -17.11 -11.04 -18.79
CA GLY A 299 -17.07 -11.97 -17.65
C GLY A 299 -18.47 -12.41 -17.20
N ILE A 300 -19.43 -11.47 -17.13
CA ILE A 300 -20.82 -11.77 -16.75
C ILE A 300 -21.54 -12.55 -17.86
N GLN A 301 -21.31 -12.23 -19.14
CA GLN A 301 -21.86 -12.97 -20.28
C GLN A 301 -21.39 -14.43 -20.30
N GLY A 302 -20.18 -14.72 -19.80
CA GLY A 302 -19.69 -16.08 -19.59
C GLY A 302 -20.38 -16.82 -18.44
N TYR A 303 -21.08 -16.12 -17.53
CA TYR A 303 -21.69 -16.70 -16.33
C TYR A 303 -23.24 -16.76 -16.41
N VAL A 304 -23.87 -15.77 -17.04
CA VAL A 304 -25.33 -15.63 -17.18
C VAL A 304 -25.71 -15.68 -18.65
N LYS A 305 -26.71 -16.48 -19.01
CA LYS A 305 -27.07 -16.73 -20.41
C LYS A 305 -27.68 -15.51 -21.13
N ASN A 306 -28.58 -14.77 -20.48
CA ASN A 306 -29.27 -13.63 -21.08
C ASN A 306 -28.85 -12.33 -20.40
N VAL A 307 -27.80 -11.70 -20.92
CA VAL A 307 -27.27 -10.44 -20.40
C VAL A 307 -27.61 -9.31 -21.35
N LYS A 308 -28.25 -8.27 -20.82
CA LYS A 308 -28.51 -7.02 -21.53
C LYS A 308 -27.64 -5.92 -20.95
N PHE A 309 -26.93 -5.22 -21.83
CA PHE A 309 -26.03 -4.15 -21.45
C PHE A 309 -26.63 -2.77 -21.76
N LEU A 310 -26.40 -1.82 -20.87
CA LEU A 310 -26.63 -0.40 -21.12
C LEU A 310 -25.52 0.42 -20.44
N ALA A 311 -24.83 1.28 -21.19
CA ALA A 311 -23.79 2.14 -20.60
C ALA A 311 -24.35 3.05 -19.49
N GLY A 312 -25.60 3.52 -19.61
CA GLY A 312 -26.28 4.34 -18.61
C GLY A 312 -25.76 5.78 -18.57
N CYS A 313 -24.45 5.97 -18.43
CA CYS A 313 -23.76 7.25 -18.58
C CYS A 313 -22.99 7.29 -19.91
N ASN A 314 -22.75 8.50 -20.43
CA ASN A 314 -21.93 8.69 -21.63
C ASN A 314 -20.44 8.34 -21.41
N LYS A 315 -19.92 8.58 -20.21
CA LYS A 315 -18.57 8.22 -19.76
C LYS A 315 -18.51 8.17 -18.22
N ALA A 316 -17.37 7.84 -17.63
CA ALA A 316 -17.19 7.85 -16.18
C ALA A 316 -17.60 9.18 -15.53
N ALA A 317 -17.27 10.34 -16.12
CA ALA A 317 -17.71 11.64 -15.59
C ALA A 317 -19.25 11.81 -15.47
N CYS A 318 -20.01 11.02 -16.25
CA CYS A 318 -21.48 10.96 -16.24
C CYS A 318 -22.20 12.32 -16.32
N ASN A 319 -21.80 13.17 -17.27
CA ASN A 319 -22.47 14.45 -17.53
C ASN A 319 -23.89 14.26 -18.07
N VAL A 320 -24.13 13.15 -18.79
CA VAL A 320 -25.44 12.78 -19.34
C VAL A 320 -25.75 11.34 -18.94
N ALA A 321 -26.94 11.13 -18.36
CA ALA A 321 -27.41 9.82 -17.93
C ALA A 321 -28.73 9.43 -18.63
N ALA A 322 -28.77 8.24 -19.21
CA ALA A 322 -29.94 7.58 -19.78
C ALA A 322 -30.77 6.88 -18.69
N THR A 323 -31.14 7.63 -17.64
CA THR A 323 -31.83 7.09 -16.46
C THR A 323 -33.14 6.37 -16.80
N PRO A 324 -34.03 6.89 -17.67
CA PRO A 324 -35.28 6.19 -18.02
C PRO A 324 -35.04 4.81 -18.67
N GLN A 325 -34.04 4.72 -19.55
CA GLN A 325 -33.67 3.46 -20.20
C GLN A 325 -33.07 2.48 -19.20
N ALA A 326 -32.23 2.97 -18.27
CA ALA A 326 -31.61 2.16 -17.24
C ALA A 326 -32.64 1.61 -16.25
N THR A 327 -33.62 2.40 -15.83
CA THR A 327 -34.69 1.94 -14.94
C THR A 327 -35.60 0.93 -15.64
N ALA A 328 -35.98 1.15 -16.90
CA ALA A 328 -36.77 0.18 -17.67
C ALA A 328 -36.04 -1.17 -17.84
N LEU A 329 -34.73 -1.13 -18.10
CA LEU A 329 -33.92 -2.34 -18.20
C LEU A 329 -33.80 -3.07 -16.85
N ALA A 330 -33.63 -2.32 -15.76
CA ALA A 330 -33.56 -2.86 -14.40
C ALA A 330 -34.89 -3.52 -13.98
N SER A 331 -36.03 -2.89 -14.28
CA SER A 331 -37.37 -3.43 -13.97
C SER A 331 -37.70 -4.70 -14.76
N SER A 332 -37.06 -4.94 -15.90
CA SER A 332 -37.32 -6.11 -16.75
C SER A 332 -36.36 -7.29 -16.51
N SER A 333 -35.29 -7.10 -15.73
CA SER A 333 -34.24 -8.12 -15.50
C SER A 333 -34.36 -8.78 -14.12
N ASP A 334 -33.83 -9.99 -13.96
CA ASP A 334 -33.89 -10.72 -12.67
C ASP A 334 -32.78 -10.31 -11.70
N ALA A 335 -31.58 -10.03 -12.24
CA ALA A 335 -30.47 -9.44 -11.51
C ALA A 335 -30.02 -8.15 -12.19
N VAL A 336 -29.49 -7.21 -11.40
CA VAL A 336 -28.96 -5.94 -11.89
C VAL A 336 -27.60 -5.72 -11.27
N ILE A 337 -26.60 -5.49 -12.12
CA ILE A 337 -25.21 -5.26 -11.75
C ILE A 337 -24.79 -3.91 -12.32
N LEU A 338 -24.40 -2.99 -11.45
CA LEU A 338 -24.00 -1.63 -11.78
C LEU A 338 -22.48 -1.52 -11.72
N PHE A 339 -21.83 -1.04 -12.79
CA PHE A 339 -20.40 -0.76 -12.83
C PHE A 339 -20.17 0.75 -12.91
N MET A 340 -19.73 1.30 -11.78
CA MET A 340 -19.65 2.75 -11.51
C MET A 340 -18.25 3.08 -11.00
N GLY A 341 -17.90 4.36 -10.92
CA GLY A 341 -16.60 4.77 -10.40
C GLY A 341 -15.95 5.88 -11.20
N LEU A 342 -14.62 5.81 -11.30
CA LEU A 342 -13.76 6.85 -11.82
C LEU A 342 -13.02 6.38 -13.08
N SER A 343 -12.28 7.29 -13.69
CA SER A 343 -11.36 7.03 -14.78
C SER A 343 -10.13 7.93 -14.64
N GLN A 344 -9.18 7.80 -15.57
CA GLN A 344 -8.01 8.68 -15.63
C GLN A 344 -8.37 10.16 -15.92
N GLU A 345 -9.62 10.45 -16.32
CA GLU A 345 -10.13 11.82 -16.37
C GLU A 345 -10.43 12.42 -14.99
N GLN A 346 -10.52 11.62 -13.93
CA GLN A 346 -10.82 12.09 -12.57
C GLN A 346 -9.60 11.95 -11.66
N GLU A 347 -8.90 10.83 -11.72
CA GLU A 347 -7.71 10.55 -10.91
C GLU A 347 -6.54 10.13 -11.82
N SER A 348 -5.52 10.97 -11.94
CA SER A 348 -4.30 10.65 -12.70
C SER A 348 -3.14 11.54 -12.27
N GLU A 349 -1.97 11.30 -12.85
CA GLU A 349 -0.81 12.17 -12.64
C GLU A 349 -1.10 13.61 -13.07
N GLY A 350 -0.76 14.56 -12.20
CA GLY A 350 -1.09 15.97 -12.39
C GLY A 350 -2.57 16.30 -12.17
N LYS A 351 -3.40 15.33 -11.77
CA LYS A 351 -4.85 15.49 -11.63
C LYS A 351 -5.39 14.84 -10.36
N ASP A 352 -5.36 15.61 -9.28
CA ASP A 352 -6.01 15.28 -8.02
C ASP A 352 -7.53 15.54 -8.11
N THR A 353 -8.31 14.73 -7.39
CA THR A 353 -9.74 15.01 -7.22
C THR A 353 -9.93 16.13 -6.19
N THR A 354 -11.02 16.88 -6.28
CA THR A 354 -11.37 17.90 -5.28
C THR A 354 -12.50 17.47 -4.36
N THR A 355 -13.14 16.33 -4.68
CA THR A 355 -14.27 15.71 -3.99
C THR A 355 -14.03 14.21 -3.88
N LEU A 356 -14.68 13.56 -2.92
CA LEU A 356 -14.75 12.11 -2.77
C LEU A 356 -16.06 11.54 -3.34
N LEU A 357 -16.98 12.38 -3.82
CA LEU A 357 -18.24 11.93 -4.42
C LEU A 357 -18.01 11.21 -5.77
N LEU A 358 -18.94 10.32 -6.12
CA LEU A 358 -19.02 9.80 -7.48
C LEU A 358 -19.31 10.94 -8.47
N PRO A 359 -18.71 10.94 -9.68
CA PRO A 359 -18.81 12.05 -10.59
C PRO A 359 -20.18 12.13 -11.28
N GLY A 360 -20.62 13.36 -11.55
CA GLY A 360 -21.82 13.67 -12.33
C GLY A 360 -23.07 12.98 -11.80
N ASN A 361 -23.84 12.39 -12.71
CA ASN A 361 -25.15 11.81 -12.39
C ASN A 361 -25.11 10.35 -11.89
N GLN A 362 -23.92 9.79 -11.60
CA GLN A 362 -23.82 8.36 -11.22
C GLN A 362 -24.65 8.01 -9.98
N GLN A 363 -24.58 8.83 -8.92
CA GLN A 363 -25.33 8.58 -7.68
C GLN A 363 -26.85 8.55 -7.92
N SER A 364 -27.37 9.50 -8.68
CA SER A 364 -28.79 9.58 -9.04
C SER A 364 -29.21 8.39 -9.91
N LEU A 365 -28.38 7.99 -10.88
CA LEU A 365 -28.60 6.82 -11.71
C LEU A 365 -28.65 5.53 -10.88
N ILE A 366 -27.67 5.31 -9.99
CA ILE A 366 -27.61 4.15 -9.09
C ILE A 366 -28.88 4.06 -8.25
N THR A 367 -29.29 5.19 -7.66
CA THR A 367 -30.48 5.25 -6.80
C THR A 367 -31.76 4.95 -7.58
N ALA A 368 -31.93 5.54 -8.75
CA ALA A 368 -33.09 5.30 -9.61
C ALA A 368 -33.16 3.83 -10.06
N VAL A 369 -32.05 3.25 -10.50
CA VAL A 369 -31.97 1.84 -10.89
C VAL A 369 -32.26 0.91 -9.72
N ALA A 370 -31.69 1.17 -8.53
CA ALA A 370 -31.94 0.37 -7.34
C ALA A 370 -33.42 0.39 -6.92
N ASN A 371 -34.10 1.53 -7.10
CA ASN A 371 -35.54 1.65 -6.81
C ASN A 371 -36.41 0.90 -7.82
N ALA A 372 -36.03 0.89 -9.10
CA ALA A 372 -36.76 0.23 -10.18
C ALA A 372 -36.55 -1.30 -10.20
N ALA A 373 -35.40 -1.79 -9.72
CA ALA A 373 -35.06 -3.20 -9.75
C ALA A 373 -36.00 -4.06 -8.86
N LYS A 374 -36.32 -5.26 -9.36
CA LYS A 374 -37.17 -6.25 -8.66
C LYS A 374 -36.53 -6.76 -7.36
N ARG A 375 -35.19 -6.83 -7.34
CA ARG A 375 -34.37 -7.39 -6.25
C ARG A 375 -33.24 -6.41 -5.90
N PRO A 376 -32.67 -6.51 -4.69
CA PRO A 376 -31.51 -5.69 -4.34
C PRO A 376 -30.38 -5.82 -5.37
N VAL A 377 -29.86 -4.69 -5.83
CA VAL A 377 -28.85 -4.62 -6.90
C VAL A 377 -27.44 -4.87 -6.37
N ILE A 378 -26.53 -5.23 -7.28
CA ILE A 378 -25.10 -5.35 -7.01
C ILE A 378 -24.41 -4.09 -7.57
N LEU A 379 -23.67 -3.37 -6.74
CA LEU A 379 -22.85 -2.23 -7.15
C LEU A 379 -21.37 -2.64 -7.16
N VAL A 380 -20.69 -2.42 -8.27
CA VAL A 380 -19.25 -2.65 -8.44
C VAL A 380 -18.58 -1.30 -8.73
N LEU A 381 -17.61 -0.94 -7.90
CA LEU A 381 -16.87 0.31 -7.99
C LEU A 381 -15.48 0.06 -8.58
N LEU A 382 -15.23 0.68 -9.72
CA LEU A 382 -13.94 0.71 -10.41
C LEU A 382 -13.32 2.09 -10.17
N THR A 383 -12.56 2.20 -9.09
CA THR A 383 -11.90 3.43 -8.62
C THR A 383 -10.55 3.06 -8.01
N GLY A 384 -9.51 3.86 -8.23
CA GLY A 384 -8.23 3.73 -7.54
C GLY A 384 -8.35 4.19 -6.09
N GLY A 385 -8.77 5.44 -5.89
CA GLY A 385 -9.06 6.02 -4.58
C GLY A 385 -10.42 5.61 -3.99
N PRO A 386 -10.62 5.83 -2.68
CA PRO A 386 -11.91 5.66 -2.04
C PRO A 386 -12.89 6.77 -2.46
N VAL A 387 -14.18 6.42 -2.55
CA VAL A 387 -15.27 7.36 -2.85
C VAL A 387 -16.35 7.32 -1.77
N ASP A 388 -16.97 8.45 -1.46
CA ASP A 388 -18.08 8.52 -0.53
C ASP A 388 -19.32 7.84 -1.14
N ILE A 389 -19.64 6.68 -0.57
CA ILE A 389 -20.79 5.85 -0.95
C ILE A 389 -21.75 5.67 0.23
N THR A 390 -21.81 6.63 1.15
CA THR A 390 -22.71 6.60 2.30
C THR A 390 -24.16 6.38 1.86
N PHE A 391 -24.57 6.99 0.74
CA PHE A 391 -25.90 6.79 0.14
C PHE A 391 -26.17 5.33 -0.23
N ALA A 392 -25.16 4.59 -0.71
CA ALA A 392 -25.29 3.21 -1.14
C ALA A 392 -25.15 2.23 0.04
N GLN A 393 -24.27 2.53 1.00
CA GLN A 393 -24.06 1.72 2.19
C GLN A 393 -25.36 1.59 3.00
N ALA A 394 -26.10 2.68 3.19
CA ALA A 394 -27.34 2.69 3.96
C ALA A 394 -28.57 2.16 3.19
N ASN A 395 -28.54 2.12 1.85
CA ASN A 395 -29.70 1.77 1.05
C ASN A 395 -29.98 0.24 1.03
N PRO A 396 -31.14 -0.26 1.50
CA PRO A 396 -31.45 -1.69 1.50
C PRO A 396 -31.68 -2.28 0.10
N LYS A 397 -31.98 -1.44 -0.92
CA LYS A 397 -32.11 -1.86 -2.32
C LYS A 397 -30.76 -2.09 -3.00
N ILE A 398 -29.65 -1.74 -2.36
CA ILE A 398 -28.29 -2.08 -2.80
C ILE A 398 -27.81 -3.22 -1.91
N GLY A 399 -27.99 -4.45 -2.40
CA GLY A 399 -27.80 -5.66 -1.60
C GLY A 399 -26.33 -6.07 -1.47
N ALA A 400 -25.50 -5.72 -2.44
CA ALA A 400 -24.06 -5.95 -2.40
C ALA A 400 -23.27 -4.77 -2.98
N ILE A 401 -22.09 -4.52 -2.42
CA ILE A 401 -21.14 -3.52 -2.91
C ILE A 401 -19.75 -4.16 -2.97
N LEU A 402 -19.11 -4.09 -4.13
CA LEU A 402 -17.73 -4.52 -4.36
C LEU A 402 -16.90 -3.30 -4.74
N TRP A 403 -15.68 -3.21 -4.22
CA TRP A 403 -14.65 -2.30 -4.74
C TRP A 403 -13.61 -3.14 -5.46
N ALA A 404 -13.42 -2.90 -6.74
CA ALA A 404 -12.55 -3.70 -7.59
C ALA A 404 -11.21 -3.02 -7.94
N GLY A 405 -10.97 -1.80 -7.43
CA GLY A 405 -9.76 -1.06 -7.78
C GLY A 405 -9.68 -0.84 -9.30
N TYR A 406 -8.47 -1.00 -9.82
CA TYR A 406 -8.18 -1.24 -11.24
C TYR A 406 -7.68 -2.68 -11.41
N PRO A 407 -8.56 -3.63 -11.76
CA PRO A 407 -8.27 -5.05 -11.63
C PRO A 407 -7.52 -5.64 -12.84
N GLY A 408 -7.00 -4.79 -13.72
CA GLY A 408 -6.18 -5.16 -14.86
C GLY A 408 -6.92 -6.01 -15.90
N GLN A 409 -6.16 -6.84 -16.63
CA GLN A 409 -6.67 -7.58 -17.78
C GLN A 409 -7.68 -8.69 -17.45
N ALA A 410 -7.83 -9.07 -16.17
CA ALA A 410 -8.57 -10.27 -15.76
C ALA A 410 -9.52 -10.03 -14.56
N GLY A 411 -10.07 -8.83 -14.45
CA GLY A 411 -10.67 -8.30 -13.22
C GLY A 411 -12.01 -8.84 -12.71
N GLY A 412 -12.29 -10.13 -12.87
CA GLY A 412 -13.65 -10.66 -12.80
C GLY A 412 -14.25 -11.05 -11.44
N LEU A 413 -13.53 -11.61 -10.46
CA LEU A 413 -14.21 -12.44 -9.43
C LEU A 413 -13.52 -12.58 -8.06
N ALA A 414 -13.61 -11.62 -7.13
CA ALA A 414 -12.81 -11.73 -5.90
C ALA A 414 -13.16 -10.97 -4.64
N ILE A 415 -12.48 -11.35 -3.53
CA ILE A 415 -12.67 -10.78 -2.19
C ILE A 415 -11.33 -10.66 -1.40
N ALA A 416 -11.01 -9.43 -0.99
CA ALA A 416 -9.79 -8.97 -0.33
C ALA A 416 -10.10 -8.06 0.88
N LYS A 417 -9.10 -7.34 1.39
CA LYS A 417 -9.24 -6.32 2.45
C LYS A 417 -8.83 -4.93 1.92
N LEU A 418 -9.49 -3.88 2.39
CA LEU A 418 -9.21 -2.50 2.00
C LEU A 418 -7.80 -2.05 2.41
N PRO A 419 -6.99 -1.51 1.49
CA PRO A 419 -5.68 -0.91 1.79
C PRO A 419 -5.78 0.57 2.22
N ASN A 420 -6.96 1.17 2.12
CA ASN A 420 -7.23 2.58 2.46
C ASN A 420 -8.46 2.71 3.35
N THR A 421 -8.51 3.75 4.17
CA THR A 421 -9.71 4.16 4.90
C THR A 421 -10.64 4.94 3.97
N TRP A 422 -11.94 4.67 4.06
CA TRP A 422 -12.96 5.36 3.28
C TRP A 422 -13.61 6.43 4.13
N TYR A 423 -13.54 7.65 3.63
CA TYR A 423 -13.98 8.86 4.32
C TYR A 423 -15.26 9.40 3.70
N PRO A 424 -16.12 10.06 4.48
CA PRO A 424 -17.21 10.82 3.92
C PRO A 424 -16.71 12.14 3.33
N GLU A 425 -17.53 12.78 2.51
CA GLU A 425 -17.17 14.01 1.77
C GLU A 425 -16.66 15.12 2.70
N GLU A 426 -17.11 15.19 3.96
CA GLU A 426 -16.65 16.22 4.90
C GLU A 426 -15.14 16.19 5.17
N PHE A 427 -14.46 15.07 4.87
CA PHE A 427 -13.00 14.99 4.92
C PHE A 427 -12.32 16.02 4.00
N THR A 428 -12.94 16.38 2.88
CA THR A 428 -12.35 17.30 1.89
C THR A 428 -12.17 18.72 2.44
N ARG A 429 -12.79 19.04 3.59
CA ARG A 429 -12.56 20.29 4.34
C ARG A 429 -11.13 20.43 4.84
N ILE A 430 -10.42 19.32 5.02
CA ILE A 430 -8.99 19.33 5.37
C ILE A 430 -8.21 19.73 4.12
N PRO A 431 -7.36 20.77 4.14
CA PRO A 431 -6.52 21.11 3.00
C PRO A 431 -5.57 19.96 2.63
N MET A 432 -5.45 19.62 1.34
CA MET A 432 -4.48 18.61 0.88
C MET A 432 -3.03 18.97 1.24
N THR A 433 -2.75 20.27 1.35
CA THR A 433 -1.44 20.82 1.73
C THR A 433 -1.12 20.65 3.22
N ASP A 434 -2.10 20.33 4.07
CA ASP A 434 -1.84 20.04 5.48
C ASP A 434 -1.21 18.64 5.61
N MET A 435 0.10 18.62 5.85
CA MET A 435 0.93 17.41 5.90
C MET A 435 0.88 16.67 7.23
N ARG A 436 0.26 17.24 8.28
CA ARG A 436 0.22 16.62 9.60
C ARG A 436 -0.48 15.26 9.53
N MET A 437 0.11 14.23 10.13
CA MET A 437 -0.55 12.92 10.26
C MET A 437 -1.38 12.85 11.53
N ARG A 438 -0.79 13.29 12.65
CA ARG A 438 -1.34 13.16 14.00
C ARG A 438 -2.48 14.14 14.24
N SER A 439 -3.52 13.70 14.94
CA SER A 439 -4.62 14.57 15.39
C SER A 439 -4.16 15.52 16.49
N ALA A 440 -4.48 16.82 16.40
CA ALA A 440 -4.13 17.81 17.43
C ALA A 440 -4.99 19.08 17.30
N GLY A 441 -5.44 19.65 18.43
CA GLY A 441 -6.08 20.98 18.46
C GLY A 441 -7.28 21.12 17.50
N GLY A 442 -8.16 20.13 17.43
CA GLY A 442 -9.31 20.10 16.52
C GLY A 442 -9.02 19.56 15.11
N TYR A 443 -7.76 19.37 14.74
CA TYR A 443 -7.39 18.62 13.54
C TYR A 443 -7.64 17.12 13.74
N PRO A 444 -8.40 16.45 12.86
CA PRO A 444 -8.85 15.07 13.09
C PRO A 444 -7.77 14.01 12.85
N GLY A 445 -6.59 14.38 12.34
CA GLY A 445 -5.56 13.44 11.89
C GLY A 445 -5.82 12.88 10.49
N ARG A 446 -4.98 11.94 10.05
CA ARG A 446 -5.08 11.25 8.75
C ARG A 446 -4.82 9.76 8.88
N THR A 447 -5.30 8.99 7.90
CA THR A 447 -5.21 7.52 7.83
C THR A 447 -5.88 6.82 9.02
N TYR A 448 -5.98 5.50 8.99
CA TYR A 448 -6.53 4.76 10.13
C TYR A 448 -5.69 4.88 11.41
N ARG A 449 -4.42 5.29 11.30
CA ARG A 449 -3.50 5.41 12.44
C ARG A 449 -3.87 6.58 13.33
N PHE A 450 -4.29 7.71 12.76
CA PHE A 450 -4.49 8.94 13.52
C PHE A 450 -5.86 9.59 13.33
N TYR A 451 -6.64 9.18 12.32
CA TYR A 451 -7.96 9.74 12.09
C TYR A 451 -8.94 9.34 13.19
N ASN A 452 -9.44 10.33 13.93
CA ASN A 452 -10.30 10.12 15.11
C ASN A 452 -11.80 10.40 14.86
N VAL A 453 -12.19 10.69 13.62
CA VAL A 453 -13.58 10.93 13.22
C VAL A 453 -14.19 9.65 12.59
N LYS A 454 -15.51 9.63 12.44
CA LYS A 454 -16.24 8.51 11.84
C LYS A 454 -15.86 8.32 10.37
N THR A 455 -15.65 7.05 9.99
CA THR A 455 -15.32 6.60 8.63
C THR A 455 -16.47 5.79 8.05
N ILE A 456 -16.55 5.68 6.71
CA ILE A 456 -17.53 4.83 6.02
C ILE A 456 -17.10 3.37 6.12
N TYR A 457 -15.86 3.10 5.73
CA TYR A 457 -15.17 1.82 5.93
C TYR A 457 -13.77 2.08 6.47
N LYS A 458 -13.35 1.24 7.42
CA LYS A 458 -12.03 1.34 8.04
C LYS A 458 -10.99 0.65 7.17
N PHE A 459 -9.73 1.09 7.25
CA PHE A 459 -8.59 0.29 6.79
C PHE A 459 -8.68 -1.17 7.27
N GLY A 460 -8.41 -2.10 6.36
CA GLY A 460 -8.49 -3.53 6.59
C GLY A 460 -9.91 -4.10 6.62
N TYR A 461 -10.94 -3.30 6.33
CA TYR A 461 -12.31 -3.80 6.19
C TYR A 461 -12.47 -4.63 4.91
N GLY A 462 -13.33 -5.64 4.96
CA GLY A 462 -13.68 -6.49 3.84
C GLY A 462 -14.42 -7.70 4.36
N LEU A 463 -15.57 -8.00 3.77
CA LEU A 463 -16.35 -9.19 4.10
C LEU A 463 -15.75 -10.42 3.44
N SER A 464 -16.23 -11.60 3.82
CA SER A 464 -15.98 -12.84 3.10
C SER A 464 -17.33 -13.50 2.82
N TYR A 465 -17.35 -14.42 1.86
CA TYR A 465 -18.48 -15.32 1.69
C TYR A 465 -18.58 -16.38 2.79
N SER A 466 -17.55 -16.49 3.64
CA SER A 466 -17.59 -17.31 4.84
C SER A 466 -17.49 -16.50 6.13
N LYS A 467 -17.59 -17.16 7.29
CA LYS A 467 -17.51 -16.56 8.63
C LYS A 467 -16.28 -17.07 9.34
N PHE A 468 -15.39 -16.16 9.77
CA PHE A 468 -14.15 -16.51 10.45
C PHE A 468 -14.11 -15.98 11.88
N SER A 469 -13.61 -16.79 12.80
CA SER A 469 -13.26 -16.35 14.16
C SER A 469 -11.76 -16.34 14.35
N HIS A 470 -11.27 -15.41 15.19
CA HIS A 470 -9.85 -15.20 15.45
C HIS A 470 -9.56 -15.30 16.93
N ARG A 471 -8.42 -15.88 17.28
CA ARG A 471 -7.85 -15.84 18.62
C ARG A 471 -6.33 -15.72 18.51
N VAL A 472 -5.76 -14.64 19.04
CA VAL A 472 -4.31 -14.51 19.13
C VAL A 472 -3.82 -15.18 20.41
N VAL A 473 -2.71 -15.90 20.30
CA VAL A 473 -1.98 -16.50 21.42
C VAL A 473 -0.49 -16.28 21.23
N THR A 474 0.25 -16.14 22.32
CA THR A 474 1.72 -16.16 22.33
C THR A 474 2.22 -17.56 22.69
N GLY A 475 3.41 -17.93 22.21
CA GLY A 475 4.01 -19.22 22.54
C GLY A 475 4.41 -19.30 24.02
N ARG A 476 4.02 -20.38 24.72
CA ARG A 476 4.30 -20.64 26.16
C ARG A 476 5.78 -20.76 26.54
N LYS A 477 6.72 -20.70 25.59
CA LYS A 477 8.18 -20.84 25.82
C LYS A 477 9.00 -19.63 25.36
N ASN A 478 8.37 -18.48 25.06
CA ASN A 478 9.09 -17.32 24.53
C ASN A 478 9.39 -16.24 25.58
N PRO A 479 10.54 -15.54 25.46
CA PRO A 479 11.00 -14.49 26.36
C PRO A 479 10.11 -13.23 26.42
N ALA A 480 8.98 -13.19 25.69
CA ALA A 480 7.97 -12.14 25.81
C ALA A 480 7.31 -12.06 27.20
N HIS A 481 7.40 -13.12 28.00
CA HIS A 481 7.04 -13.08 29.43
C HIS A 481 8.22 -12.68 30.33
N ASN A 482 9.44 -12.64 29.80
CA ASN A 482 10.64 -12.16 30.49
C ASN A 482 10.76 -10.64 30.25
N THR A 483 9.72 -9.91 30.65
CA THR A 483 9.68 -8.43 30.68
C THR A 483 10.86 -7.83 31.46
N SER A 484 11.52 -8.66 32.28
CA SER A 484 12.79 -8.40 32.95
C SER A 484 13.93 -7.95 32.04
N LEU A 485 13.95 -8.28 30.74
CA LEU A 485 15.01 -7.83 29.81
C LEU A 485 14.93 -6.32 29.52
N LEU A 486 13.73 -5.76 29.42
CA LEU A 486 13.53 -4.30 29.33
C LEU A 486 13.59 -3.62 30.72
N ALA A 487 13.57 -4.41 31.80
CA ALA A 487 13.73 -3.95 33.18
C ALA A 487 15.13 -4.26 33.77
N ALA A 488 16.10 -4.69 32.94
CA ALA A 488 17.44 -5.06 33.39
C ALA A 488 18.24 -3.82 33.85
N PRO A 489 19.00 -3.90 34.95
CA PRO A 489 19.78 -2.77 35.46
C PRO A 489 20.87 -2.40 34.46
N GLY A 490 20.68 -1.29 33.75
CA GLY A 490 21.51 -0.82 32.63
C GLY A 490 20.71 -0.25 31.47
N LEU A 491 19.46 -0.72 31.29
CA LEU A 491 18.46 -0.21 30.33
C LEU A 491 17.49 0.77 31.00
N ALA A 492 17.95 1.47 32.04
CA ALA A 492 17.12 2.36 32.84
C ALA A 492 16.38 3.33 31.92
N ALA A 493 15.04 3.38 32.06
CA ALA A 493 14.21 4.40 31.45
C ALA A 493 14.92 5.74 31.64
N THR A 494 15.33 6.38 30.55
CA THR A 494 16.06 7.63 30.69
C THR A 494 15.20 8.61 31.46
N VAL A 495 15.83 9.20 32.48
CA VAL A 495 15.27 9.94 33.63
C VAL A 495 14.41 11.15 33.23
N GLU A 496 14.18 11.39 31.95
CA GLU A 496 13.34 12.49 31.49
C GLU A 496 11.84 12.21 31.54
N ASP A 497 11.36 10.94 31.48
CA ASP A 497 9.90 10.69 31.43
C ASP A 497 9.33 9.42 32.09
N ASN A 498 10.12 8.51 32.69
CA ASN A 498 9.67 7.31 33.44
C ASN A 498 8.59 6.39 32.77
N LEU A 499 8.21 6.65 31.51
CA LEU A 499 7.03 6.11 30.83
C LEU A 499 7.35 5.39 29.52
N SER A 500 8.56 5.54 28.97
CA SER A 500 8.96 4.90 27.70
C SER A 500 10.46 4.59 27.65
N TYR A 501 10.83 3.57 26.87
CA TYR A 501 12.20 3.13 26.59
C TYR A 501 12.63 3.58 25.20
N HIS A 502 13.80 4.19 25.11
CA HIS A 502 14.41 4.63 23.85
C HIS A 502 15.02 3.45 23.09
N VAL A 503 14.54 3.19 21.87
CA VAL A 503 14.97 2.01 21.07
C VAL A 503 16.45 2.07 20.73
N ASP A 504 16.98 3.27 20.51
CA ASP A 504 18.40 3.53 20.25
C ASP A 504 19.32 3.14 21.43
N TYR A 505 18.82 3.18 22.66
CA TYR A 505 19.57 2.72 23.84
C TYR A 505 19.40 1.22 24.13
N ILE A 506 18.39 0.56 23.54
CA ILE A 506 18.21 -0.90 23.65
C ILE A 506 19.30 -1.63 22.86
N GLY A 507 19.60 -1.15 21.67
CA GLY A 507 20.60 -1.74 20.76
C GLY A 507 20.08 -2.94 19.98
N ASP A 508 20.64 -3.15 18.78
CA ASP A 508 20.15 -4.13 17.81
C ASP A 508 20.20 -5.57 18.33
N GLU A 509 21.24 -5.94 19.08
CA GLU A 509 21.40 -7.29 19.62
C GLU A 509 20.29 -7.64 20.63
N VAL A 510 19.98 -6.72 21.55
CA VAL A 510 18.90 -6.92 22.53
C VAL A 510 17.55 -6.90 21.81
N CYS A 511 17.36 -5.99 20.84
CA CYS A 511 16.15 -5.96 20.01
C CYS A 511 15.90 -7.28 19.27
N ASP A 512 16.94 -7.94 18.78
CA ASP A 512 16.85 -9.26 18.15
C ASP A 512 16.53 -10.37 19.14
N GLN A 513 17.12 -10.35 20.34
CA GLN A 513 16.82 -11.31 21.41
C GLN A 513 15.39 -11.19 21.95
N LEU A 514 14.78 -10.01 21.87
CA LEU A 514 13.41 -9.74 22.30
C LEU A 514 12.34 -10.25 21.30
N LYS A 515 12.73 -10.68 20.11
CA LYS A 515 11.78 -11.20 19.10
C LYS A 515 11.04 -12.43 19.61
N PHE A 516 9.75 -12.53 19.31
CA PHE A 516 8.94 -13.67 19.70
C PHE A 516 7.85 -14.00 18.68
N LEU A 517 7.37 -15.24 18.74
CA LEU A 517 6.30 -15.74 17.89
C LEU A 517 4.93 -15.50 18.52
N ALA A 518 4.07 -14.78 17.80
CA ALA A 518 2.63 -14.73 18.01
C ALA A 518 1.91 -15.63 16.99
N VAL A 519 0.84 -16.29 17.43
CA VAL A 519 0.03 -17.17 16.58
C VAL A 519 -1.41 -16.69 16.58
N VAL A 520 -1.92 -16.37 15.40
CA VAL A 520 -3.34 -16.09 15.19
C VAL A 520 -4.01 -17.39 14.76
N LYS A 521 -4.81 -17.95 15.67
CA LYS A 521 -5.68 -19.08 15.38
C LYS A 521 -6.91 -18.57 14.64
N VAL A 522 -7.18 -19.14 13.47
CA VAL A 522 -8.33 -18.82 12.64
C VAL A 522 -9.18 -20.07 12.48
N GLN A 523 -10.50 -19.93 12.55
CA GLN A 523 -11.42 -21.01 12.22
C GLN A 523 -12.48 -20.51 11.25
N ASN A 524 -12.75 -21.32 10.22
CA ASN A 524 -13.83 -21.10 9.28
C ASN A 524 -15.12 -21.78 9.79
N HIS A 525 -16.12 -20.98 10.14
CA HIS A 525 -17.44 -21.43 10.61
C HIS A 525 -18.52 -21.32 9.54
N GLY A 526 -18.20 -20.78 8.36
CA GLY A 526 -19.19 -20.58 7.32
C GLY A 526 -19.30 -21.77 6.36
N PRO A 527 -20.24 -21.68 5.42
CA PRO A 527 -20.61 -22.79 4.55
C PRO A 527 -19.67 -22.99 3.36
N MET A 528 -18.63 -22.15 3.21
CA MET A 528 -17.75 -22.13 2.06
C MET A 528 -16.30 -22.02 2.47
N ASP A 529 -15.45 -22.61 1.65
CA ASP A 529 -14.01 -22.41 1.68
C ASP A 529 -13.70 -20.94 1.36
N GLY A 530 -12.58 -20.44 1.87
CA GLY A 530 -12.20 -19.08 1.59
C GLY A 530 -10.75 -18.78 1.94
N LYS A 531 -10.15 -17.90 1.14
CA LYS A 531 -8.88 -17.26 1.50
C LYS A 531 -9.16 -16.17 2.52
N HIS A 532 -8.61 -16.32 3.72
CA HIS A 532 -8.80 -15.39 4.82
C HIS A 532 -7.50 -14.65 5.11
N THR A 533 -7.56 -13.32 5.06
CA THR A 533 -6.47 -12.42 5.45
C THR A 533 -6.66 -11.97 6.90
N ALA A 534 -5.74 -12.36 7.78
CA ALA A 534 -5.66 -11.85 9.14
C ALA A 534 -4.73 -10.64 9.20
N LEU A 535 -5.23 -9.56 9.77
CA LEU A 535 -4.48 -8.34 10.06
C LEU A 535 -4.27 -8.28 11.58
N MET A 536 -3.02 -8.24 12.01
CA MET A 536 -2.65 -8.08 13.42
C MET A 536 -2.23 -6.63 13.65
N PHE A 537 -3.00 -5.95 14.50
CA PHE A 537 -2.74 -4.58 14.90
C PHE A 537 -2.17 -4.54 16.33
N LEU A 538 -1.34 -3.55 16.62
CA LEU A 538 -1.05 -3.11 17.97
C LEU A 538 -1.91 -1.89 18.30
N ARG A 539 -2.36 -1.81 19.54
CA ARG A 539 -3.10 -0.68 20.09
C ARG A 539 -2.52 -0.31 21.46
N TRP A 540 -2.37 0.99 21.71
CA TRP A 540 -2.02 1.56 23.01
C TRP A 540 -3.28 1.79 23.86
N LEU A 541 -3.11 1.89 25.18
CA LEU A 541 -4.22 2.18 26.09
C LEU A 541 -4.93 3.49 25.68
N ASN A 542 -4.13 4.55 25.45
CA ASN A 542 -4.59 5.86 25.00
C ASN A 542 -3.84 6.27 23.73
N ALA A 543 -4.51 7.01 22.83
CA ALA A 543 -3.94 7.55 21.60
C ALA A 543 -3.51 9.04 21.75
N THR A 544 -3.10 9.45 22.96
CA THR A 544 -2.67 10.82 23.24
C THR A 544 -1.18 11.02 22.90
N ASP A 545 -0.76 12.28 22.84
CA ASP A 545 0.65 12.69 22.68
C ASP A 545 1.30 12.19 21.37
N GLY A 546 0.50 12.10 20.32
CA GLY A 546 0.97 11.69 18.98
C GLY A 546 1.00 10.18 18.76
N ARG A 547 0.56 9.36 19.72
CA ARG A 547 0.42 7.90 19.53
C ARG A 547 -0.65 7.57 18.48
N PRO A 548 -0.42 6.54 17.64
CA PRO A 548 -1.46 6.07 16.75
C PRO A 548 -2.57 5.36 17.53
N THR A 549 -3.81 5.52 17.08
CA THR A 549 -4.99 4.80 17.59
C THR A 549 -4.80 3.29 17.50
N ARG A 550 -4.13 2.84 16.43
CA ARG A 550 -3.65 1.47 16.23
C ARG A 550 -2.65 1.45 15.09
N GLN A 551 -1.82 0.43 15.02
CA GLN A 551 -0.79 0.25 14.00
C GLN A 551 -0.80 -1.20 13.50
N LEU A 552 -0.74 -1.41 12.20
CA LEU A 552 -0.57 -2.73 11.62
C LEU A 552 0.86 -3.20 11.89
N ILE A 553 1.00 -4.38 12.48
CA ILE A 553 2.32 -4.98 12.76
C ILE A 553 2.57 -6.23 11.90
N GLY A 554 1.52 -6.79 11.32
CA GLY A 554 1.66 -7.86 10.34
C GLY A 554 0.34 -8.28 9.71
N PHE A 555 0.44 -8.91 8.54
CA PHE A 555 -0.69 -9.53 7.87
C PHE A 555 -0.27 -10.84 7.20
N GLN A 556 -1.19 -11.80 7.17
CA GLN A 556 -1.01 -13.07 6.46
C GLN A 556 -2.34 -13.56 5.90
N SER A 557 -2.28 -14.21 4.76
CA SER A 557 -3.44 -14.80 4.08
C SER A 557 -3.27 -16.30 3.95
N GLN A 558 -4.33 -17.06 4.20
CA GLN A 558 -4.35 -18.50 4.00
C GLN A 558 -5.72 -18.96 3.51
N HIS A 559 -5.73 -19.94 2.61
CA HIS A 559 -6.94 -20.64 2.22
C HIS A 559 -7.34 -21.63 3.32
N ILE A 560 -8.58 -21.53 3.80
CA ILE A 560 -9.11 -22.33 4.92
C ILE A 560 -10.45 -22.91 4.51
N LYS A 561 -10.58 -24.24 4.48
CA LYS A 561 -11.83 -24.88 4.10
C LYS A 561 -12.93 -24.69 5.14
N ALA A 562 -14.18 -24.88 4.75
CA ALA A 562 -15.32 -24.84 5.66
C ALA A 562 -15.11 -25.82 6.83
N GLY A 563 -15.27 -25.34 8.07
CA GLY A 563 -15.05 -26.12 9.29
C GLY A 563 -13.59 -26.24 9.75
N GLU A 564 -12.61 -25.92 8.90
CA GLU A 564 -11.19 -26.08 9.22
C GLU A 564 -10.63 -24.95 10.11
N LYS A 565 -9.50 -25.27 10.74
CA LYS A 565 -8.70 -24.35 11.56
C LYS A 565 -7.32 -24.15 10.94
N ALA A 566 -6.79 -22.95 11.10
CA ALA A 566 -5.47 -22.56 10.65
C ALA A 566 -4.72 -21.78 11.74
N ASN A 567 -3.40 -21.87 11.71
CA ASN A 567 -2.51 -21.15 12.63
C ASN A 567 -1.58 -20.26 11.82
N LEU A 568 -1.84 -18.95 11.82
CA LEU A 568 -1.02 -17.96 11.15
C LEU A 568 0.07 -17.47 12.12
N ARG A 569 1.33 -17.51 11.69
CA ARG A 569 2.49 -17.30 12.55
C ARG A 569 3.13 -15.95 12.25
N PHE A 570 3.24 -15.10 13.26
CA PHE A 570 3.80 -13.76 13.17
C PHE A 570 5.04 -13.67 14.04
N GLU A 571 6.20 -13.41 13.43
CA GLU A 571 7.36 -12.97 14.18
C GLU A 571 7.15 -11.52 14.60
N VAL A 572 7.29 -11.26 15.90
CA VAL A 572 7.07 -9.95 16.50
C VAL A 572 8.39 -9.44 17.05
N SER A 573 8.88 -8.33 16.50
CA SER A 573 9.99 -7.55 17.04
C SER A 573 9.47 -6.42 17.93
N PRO A 574 9.74 -6.41 19.26
CA PRO A 574 9.32 -5.32 20.13
C PRO A 574 9.82 -3.94 19.69
N CYS A 575 11.10 -3.82 19.35
CA CYS A 575 11.72 -2.58 18.91
C CYS A 575 11.17 -2.03 17.59
N GLU A 576 10.55 -2.88 16.76
CA GLU A 576 9.89 -2.45 15.53
C GLU A 576 8.39 -2.20 15.78
N HIS A 577 7.70 -3.22 16.28
CA HIS A 577 6.24 -3.29 16.28
C HIS A 577 5.59 -2.56 17.46
N PHE A 578 6.26 -2.47 18.62
CA PHE A 578 5.76 -1.74 19.79
C PHE A 578 6.29 -0.32 19.89
N SER A 579 7.25 0.02 19.03
CA SER A 579 7.78 1.37 18.97
C SER A 579 6.79 2.34 18.32
N TRP A 580 6.78 3.57 18.81
CA TRP A 580 6.18 4.72 18.15
C TRP A 580 7.19 5.87 18.14
N VAL A 581 6.95 6.89 17.31
CA VAL A 581 7.90 7.99 17.09
C VAL A 581 7.43 9.25 17.80
N ARG A 582 8.30 9.81 18.66
CA ARG A 582 8.11 11.09 19.35
C ARG A 582 8.27 12.28 18.39
N GLU A 583 7.88 13.48 18.83
CA GLU A 583 8.02 14.72 18.05
C GLU A 583 9.47 15.01 17.57
N ASP A 584 10.48 14.55 18.32
CA ASP A 584 11.90 14.68 17.97
C ASP A 584 12.39 13.65 16.92
N GLY A 585 11.53 12.73 16.49
CA GLY A 585 11.87 11.69 15.51
C GLY A 585 12.45 10.40 16.09
N ARG A 586 12.69 10.31 17.41
CA ARG A 586 13.20 9.09 18.05
C ARG A 586 12.10 8.07 18.29
N LYS A 587 12.46 6.79 18.14
CA LYS A 587 11.58 5.65 18.41
C LYS A 587 11.62 5.29 19.88
N VAL A 588 10.45 5.14 20.49
CA VAL A 588 10.31 4.72 21.88
C VAL A 588 9.26 3.62 22.02
N ILE A 589 9.44 2.73 23.00
CA ILE A 589 8.46 1.72 23.42
C ILE A 589 7.88 2.17 24.75
N ASP A 590 6.56 2.24 24.90
CA ASP A 590 5.99 2.62 26.19
C ASP A 590 6.18 1.52 27.25
N ASN A 591 6.26 1.94 28.50
CA ASN A 591 6.09 1.09 29.66
C ASN A 591 4.60 0.80 29.86
N GLY A 592 4.25 -0.39 30.35
CA GLY A 592 2.89 -0.83 30.61
C GLY A 592 2.20 -1.54 29.44
N SER A 593 0.87 -1.51 29.46
CA SER A 593 0.00 -2.38 28.67
C SER A 593 -0.19 -1.95 27.21
N HIS A 594 -0.01 -2.92 26.33
CA HIS A 594 -0.27 -2.84 24.89
C HIS A 594 -1.18 -3.99 24.47
N PHE A 595 -1.94 -3.80 23.39
CA PHE A 595 -2.97 -4.77 23.00
C PHE A 595 -2.78 -5.22 21.55
N PHE A 596 -2.49 -6.50 21.35
CA PHE A 596 -2.63 -7.12 20.04
C PHE A 596 -4.11 -7.27 19.72
N LYS A 597 -4.51 -6.75 18.56
CA LYS A 597 -5.89 -6.78 18.08
C LYS A 597 -5.99 -7.51 16.76
N VAL A 598 -6.82 -8.55 16.72
CA VAL A 598 -7.19 -9.27 15.50
C VAL A 598 -8.70 -9.43 15.46
N GLY A 599 -9.35 -8.79 14.48
CA GLY A 599 -10.81 -8.74 14.42
C GLY A 599 -11.38 -8.12 15.70
N LYS A 600 -12.11 -8.93 16.48
CA LYS A 600 -12.70 -8.53 17.77
C LYS A 600 -11.90 -8.99 18.99
N HIS A 601 -10.90 -9.84 18.82
CA HIS A 601 -10.11 -10.38 19.92
C HIS A 601 -8.95 -9.42 20.26
N GLU A 602 -8.73 -9.17 21.54
CA GLU A 602 -7.56 -8.45 22.05
C GLU A 602 -6.75 -9.34 23.01
N LEU A 603 -5.43 -9.21 22.98
CA LEU A 603 -4.51 -9.84 23.91
C LEU A 603 -3.55 -8.78 24.43
N GLU A 604 -3.50 -8.64 25.75
CA GLU A 604 -2.60 -7.72 26.43
C GLU A 604 -1.17 -8.27 26.47
N ILE A 605 -0.21 -7.39 26.20
CA ILE A 605 1.22 -7.57 26.37
C ILE A 605 1.71 -6.35 27.15
N SER A 606 2.33 -6.56 28.31
CA SER A 606 2.84 -5.48 29.14
C SER A 606 4.36 -5.53 29.20
N PHE A 607 4.99 -4.35 29.18
CA PHE A 607 6.41 -4.19 29.51
C PHE A 607 6.49 -3.49 30.86
N GLY A 608 7.45 -3.87 31.72
CA GLY A 608 7.61 -3.30 33.05
C GLY A 608 8.19 -4.27 34.08
N ALA A 609 8.74 -3.73 35.16
CA ALA A 609 9.18 -4.52 36.31
C ALA A 609 7.97 -5.22 36.93
N TRP A 610 8.04 -6.54 37.10
CA TRP A 610 7.11 -7.23 37.97
C TRP A 610 7.29 -6.68 39.38
N ASP A 611 6.30 -5.95 39.89
CA ASP A 611 6.23 -5.71 41.32
C ASP A 611 6.22 -7.08 42.02
N LEU A 612 7.20 -7.27 42.88
CA LEU A 612 7.22 -8.28 43.94
C LEU A 612 6.04 -8.05 44.89
N PHE A 613 4.82 -8.40 44.47
CA PHE A 613 3.71 -8.58 45.41
C PHE A 613 3.53 -10.06 45.68
N PHE A 614 3.95 -10.43 46.89
CA PHE A 614 3.66 -11.68 47.58
C PHE A 614 2.21 -12.14 47.32
N PHE A 615 2.05 -13.29 46.67
CA PHE A 615 0.87 -14.11 46.91
C PHE A 615 1.02 -14.71 48.32
N SER A 616 0.38 -14.09 49.29
CA SER A 616 0.01 -14.76 50.55
C SER A 616 -0.91 -15.94 50.19
N GLU A 617 -0.37 -17.16 50.35
CA GLU A 617 -1.12 -18.40 50.20
C GLU A 617 -2.22 -18.48 51.26
N ASN A 618 -3.48 -18.30 50.88
CA ASN A 618 -4.60 -18.86 51.62
C ASN A 618 -4.68 -20.36 51.32
N LYS A 619 -3.86 -21.16 52.02
CA LYS A 619 -4.01 -22.62 52.09
C LYS A 619 -4.71 -22.97 53.39
N ASN A 620 -6.00 -23.30 53.27
CA ASN A 620 -6.71 -24.13 54.24
C ASN A 620 -5.98 -25.48 54.33
N ILE A 621 -5.33 -25.73 55.47
CA ILE A 621 -4.86 -27.05 55.87
C ILE A 621 -5.80 -27.51 57.00
N TYR A 622 -6.69 -28.45 56.66
CA TYR A 622 -7.31 -29.33 57.64
C TYR A 622 -6.28 -30.41 58.01
N ILE A 623 -5.85 -30.43 59.27
CA ILE A 623 -5.34 -31.65 59.92
C ILE A 623 -6.14 -31.78 61.21
N GLY A 624 -6.94 -32.85 61.28
CA GLY A 624 -7.59 -33.30 62.51
C GLY A 624 -6.75 -34.35 63.23
N THR A 625 -7.13 -34.60 64.49
CA THR A 625 -6.55 -35.44 65.57
C THR A 625 -5.35 -34.81 66.29
N VAL A 626 -5.38 -34.56 67.61
CA VAL A 626 -6.19 -35.08 68.74
C VAL A 626 -6.92 -33.96 69.47
#